data_AF-C0MBX7-F1
#
_entry.id   AF-C0MBX7-F1
#
_cell.length_a   1.000
_cell.length_b   1.000
_cell.length_c   1.000
_cell.angle_alpha   90.00
_cell.angle_beta   90.00
_cell.angle_gamma   90.00
#
_symmetry.space_group_name_H-M   'P 1'
#
loop_
_entity.id
_entity.type
_entity.pdbx_description
1 polymer ?
#
loop_
_entity_poly.entity_id
_entity_poly.type
_entity_poly.pdbx_seq_one_letter_code
_entity_poly.pdbx_strand_id
1 'polypeptide(L)' 'MKTYEKDNQVYKVQEGSELEIQLIADGFKEVKKKQGRKTKEDQSGES' A
#
# COMPACT_ATOMS: atom_id res chain seq x y z
N MET A 1 -6.28 -2.66 -4.36
CA MET A 1 -6.90 -2.07 -3.16
C MET A 1 -5.84 -1.33 -2.39
N LYS A 2 -6.11 -0.09 -2.01
CA LYS A 2 -5.21 0.74 -1.22
C LYS A 2 -5.64 0.75 0.23
N THR A 3 -4.67 0.89 1.13
CA THR A 3 -4.94 0.98 2.57
C THR A 3 -4.51 2.37 3.02
N TYR A 4 -5.30 2.98 3.89
CA TYR A 4 -5.07 4.32 4.42
C TYR A 4 -5.16 4.28 5.94
N GLU A 5 -4.27 4.99 6.64
CA GLU A 5 -4.24 5.07 8.11
C GLU A 5 -4.20 6.51 8.63
N LYS A 6 -4.91 6.75 9.74
CA LYS A 6 -4.92 8.01 10.51
C LYS A 6 -5.46 7.74 11.90
N ASP A 7 -4.87 8.31 12.95
CA ASP A 7 -5.38 8.23 14.34
C ASP A 7 -5.80 6.81 14.78
N ASN A 8 -4.96 5.80 14.49
CA ASN A 8 -5.22 4.37 14.79
C ASN A 8 -6.41 3.74 14.03
N GLN A 9 -7.02 4.44 13.06
CA GLN A 9 -8.04 3.94 12.16
C GLN A 9 -7.42 3.51 10.83
N VAL A 10 -7.92 2.41 10.26
CA VAL A 10 -7.42 1.84 9.00
C VAL A 10 -8.58 1.58 8.05
N TYR A 11 -8.52 2.18 6.86
CA TYR A 11 -9.50 1.98 5.79
C TYR A 11 -8.85 1.30 4.59
N LYS A 12 -9.63 0.44 3.93
CA LYS A 12 -9.25 -0.19 2.65
C LYS A 12 -10.24 0.24 1.59
N VAL A 13 -9.73 0.82 0.52
CA VAL A 13 -10.55 1.35 -0.57
C VAL A 13 -10.07 0.83 -1.92
N GLN A 14 -10.95 0.86 -2.91
CA GLN A 14 -10.54 0.63 -4.30
C GLN A 14 -9.91 1.91 -4.85
N GLU A 15 -8.95 1.74 -5.76
CA GLU A 15 -8.28 2.87 -6.41
C GLU A 15 -9.28 3.66 -7.25
N GLY A 16 -9.24 5.00 -7.15
CA GLY A 16 -10.18 5.88 -7.86
C GLY A 16 -11.61 5.89 -7.29
N SER A 17 -11.83 5.32 -6.10
CA SER A 17 -13.12 5.46 -5.40
C SER A 17 -13.26 6.86 -4.79
N GLU A 18 -14.49 7.35 -4.68
CA GLU A 18 -14.78 8.62 -3.97
C GLU A 18 -14.23 8.62 -2.53
N LEU A 19 -14.29 7.46 -1.86
CA LEU A 19 -13.74 7.27 -0.52
C LEU A 19 -12.21 7.47 -0.47
N GLU A 20 -11.48 7.16 -1.54
CA GLU A 20 -10.03 7.44 -1.62
C GLU A 20 -9.77 8.95 -1.55
N ILE A 21 -10.55 9.73 -2.30
CA ILE A 21 -10.42 11.19 -2.36
C ILE A 21 -10.73 11.81 -1.00
N GLN A 22 -11.77 11.32 -0.31
CA GLN A 22 -12.14 11.76 1.03
C GLN A 22 -11.04 11.46 2.05
N LEU A 23 -10.47 10.26 2.02
CA LEU A 23 -9.37 9.87 2.91
C LEU A 23 -8.15 10.78 2.70
N ILE A 24 -7.79 11.09 1.45
CA ILE A 24 -6.69 12.01 1.13
C ILE A 24 -7.00 13.42 1.64
N ALA A 25 -8.22 13.92 1.43
CA ALA A 25 -8.65 15.24 1.89
C ALA A 25 -8.68 15.37 3.42
N ASP A 26 -9.04 14.30 4.13
CA ASP A 26 -9.03 14.23 5.59
C ASP A 26 -7.61 14.08 6.18
N GLY A 27 -6.61 13.78 5.33
CA GLY A 27 -5.21 13.67 5.72
C GLY A 27 -4.78 12.25 6.11
N PHE A 28 -5.54 11.22 5.72
CA PHE A 28 -5.10 9.85 5.85
C PHE A 28 -3.86 9.58 4.98
N LYS A 29 -2.94 8.77 5.49
CA LYS A 29 -1.72 8.39 4.78
C LYS A 29 -1.90 7.05 4.09
N GLU A 30 -1.53 6.98 2.81
CA GLU A 30 -1.53 5.73 2.05
C GLU A 30 -0.48 4.76 2.64
N VAL A 31 -0.97 3.68 3.21
CA VAL A 31 -0.17 2.54 3.67
C VAL A 31 0.08 1.65 2.47
N LYS A 32 1.17 1.92 1.75
CA LYS A 32 1.73 0.94 0.83
C LYS A 32 2.19 -0.25 1.65
N LYS A 33 1.34 -1.27 1.79
CA LYS A 33 1.82 -2.61 2.16
C LYS A 33 2.96 -2.88 1.19
N LYS A 34 4.20 -2.85 1.68
CA LYS A 34 5.35 -3.40 0.97
C LYS A 34 5.10 -4.91 0.84
N GLN A 35 4.24 -5.31 -0.07
CA GLN A 35 4.39 -6.60 -0.70
C GLN A 35 5.73 -6.49 -1.44
N GLY A 36 6.71 -7.23 -0.95
CA GLY A 36 8.14 -6.97 -1.07
C GLY A 36 8.60 -6.34 -2.39
N ARG A 37 9.27 -5.20 -2.31
CA ARG A 37 10.11 -4.73 -3.40
C ARG A 37 11.39 -5.57 -3.41
N LYS A 38 11.50 -6.40 -4.46
CA LYS A 38 12.68 -6.71 -5.28
C LYS A 38 13.94 -7.32 -4.62
N THR A 39 14.29 -8.52 -5.08
CA THR A 39 15.57 -8.75 -5.79
C THR A 39 15.34 -9.77 -6.92
N LYS A 40 15.49 -9.34 -8.18
CA LYS A 40 15.86 -10.20 -9.32
C LYS A 40 17.40 -10.25 -9.34
N GLU A 41 17.97 -11.32 -9.92
CA GLU A 41 19.41 -11.61 -10.13
C GLU A 41 20.15 -12.04 -8.86
N ASP A 42 21.05 -13.02 -8.86
CA ASP A 42 21.65 -13.92 -9.87
C ASP A 42 22.46 -14.96 -9.06
N GLN A 43 22.94 -16.01 -9.71
CA GLN A 43 23.89 -17.05 -9.23
C GLN A 43 23.27 -18.37 -8.78
N SER A 44 23.05 -19.21 -9.79
CA SER A 44 23.71 -20.52 -9.92
C SER A 44 24.48 -21.00 -8.68
N GLY A 45 24.07 -22.14 -8.12
CA GLY A 45 24.90 -22.86 -7.16
C GLY A 45 24.21 -24.10 -6.61
N GLU A 46 24.56 -25.25 -7.20
CA GLU A 46 24.54 -26.60 -6.59
C GLU A 46 23.17 -27.22 -6.25
N SER A 47 22.82 -28.45 -6.63
CA SER A 47 23.58 -29.63 -7.08
C SER A 47 22.72 -30.50 -8.00
#